data_AF-A0A0Q6YVU9-F1
#
_entry.id   AF-A0A0Q6YVU9-F1
#
_cell.length_a   1.000
_cell.length_b   1.000
_cell.length_c   1.000
_cell.angle_alpha   90.00
_cell.angle_beta   90.00
_cell.angle_gamma   90.00
#
_symmetry.space_group_name_H-M   'P 1'
#
loop_
_entity.id
_entity.type
_entity.pdbx_description
1 polymer ?
#
loop_
_entity_poly.entity_id
_entity_poly.type
_entity_poly.pdbx_seq_one_letter_code
_entity_poly.pdbx_strand_id
1 'polypeptide(L)'
;MASTSRTLAPQDESAIAGALEGIVTKTDVVAEALRSGNHKDVVLVRGGSATGCAAAVNASSAGGEPANVNCGAPTLQQMISQVGGSQPGIPQEKLPEFTSVPANATKWARRGGWLVVKINTRYLIAGDAGESGWICLKNAPLVFAQFLPHPEPLTAEEGKAFLNAD
;
A
#
# COMPACT_ATOMS: atom_id res chain seq x y z
N MET A 1 16.86 -21.57 36.33
CA MET A 1 15.73 -20.84 35.71
C MET A 1 16.18 -20.39 34.34
N ALA A 2 15.52 -20.84 33.28
CA ALA A 2 15.93 -20.57 31.91
C ALA A 2 15.63 -19.10 31.56
N SER A 3 16.67 -18.40 31.12
CA SER A 3 16.58 -17.09 30.48
C SER A 3 15.87 -17.28 29.14
N THR A 4 14.62 -16.83 29.04
CA THR A 4 13.90 -16.79 27.77
C THR A 4 14.29 -15.53 27.01
N SER A 5 15.00 -15.79 25.91
CA SER A 5 15.47 -14.82 24.92
C SER A 5 14.33 -13.91 24.43
N ARG A 6 14.59 -12.60 24.37
CA ARG A 6 13.72 -11.58 23.77
C ARG A 6 13.56 -11.85 22.28
N THR A 7 12.40 -12.31 21.85
CA THR A 7 12.00 -12.23 20.44
C THR A 7 11.47 -10.82 20.19
N LEU A 8 12.33 -9.96 19.65
CA LEU A 8 12.02 -8.60 19.20
C LEU A 8 11.10 -8.66 17.97
N ALA A 9 9.81 -8.94 18.18
CA ALA A 9 8.79 -8.42 17.27
C ALA A 9 8.41 -7.03 17.80
N PRO A 10 8.52 -5.95 17.01
CA PRO A 10 8.06 -4.64 17.46
C PRO A 10 6.59 -4.72 17.88
N GLN A 11 6.34 -4.59 19.19
CA GLN A 11 4.99 -4.71 19.77
C GLN A 11 4.19 -3.40 19.67
N ASP A 12 4.80 -2.32 19.19
CA ASP A 12 4.12 -1.05 18.93
C ASP A 12 4.31 -0.58 17.49
N GLU A 13 3.28 0.09 16.97
CA GLU A 13 3.17 0.60 15.60
C GLU A 13 4.38 1.40 15.12
N SER A 14 4.99 2.21 16.01
CA SER A 14 6.13 3.06 15.71
C SER A 14 7.37 2.23 15.36
N ALA A 15 7.59 1.12 16.05
CA ALA A 15 8.73 0.26 15.77
C ALA A 15 8.55 -0.55 14.47
N ILE A 16 7.31 -0.91 14.11
CA ILE A 16 7.01 -1.47 12.78
C ILE A 16 7.25 -0.42 11.69
N ALA A 17 6.67 0.77 11.84
CA ALA A 17 6.86 1.87 10.88
C ALA A 17 8.35 2.21 10.72
N GLY A 18 9.11 2.30 11.81
CA GLY A 18 10.55 2.57 11.78
C GLY A 18 11.37 1.48 11.09
N ALA A 19 11.00 0.21 11.24
CA ALA A 19 11.63 -0.88 10.47
C ALA A 19 11.31 -0.78 8.97
N LEU A 20 10.07 -0.39 8.63
CA LEU A 20 9.63 -0.20 7.25
C LEU A 20 10.38 0.96 6.56
N GLU A 21 10.70 2.03 7.29
CA GLU A 21 11.49 3.17 6.75
C GLU A 21 12.85 2.71 6.19
N GLY A 22 13.43 1.64 6.77
CA GLY A 22 14.70 1.07 6.32
C GLY A 22 14.63 0.26 5.02
N ILE A 23 13.42 -0.12 4.57
CA ILE A 23 13.25 -1.00 3.40
C ILE A 23 12.47 -0.35 2.25
N VAL A 24 11.60 0.63 2.53
CA VAL A 24 10.85 1.32 1.47
C VAL A 24 11.78 2.14 0.59
N THR A 25 11.44 2.24 -0.68
CA THR A 25 12.15 3.11 -1.61
C THR A 25 11.75 4.55 -1.37
N LYS A 26 12.74 5.44 -1.25
CA LYS A 26 12.54 6.87 -1.01
C LYS A 26 11.72 7.53 -2.13
N THR A 27 10.93 8.53 -1.76
CA THR A 27 10.01 9.26 -2.65
C THR A 27 10.71 9.84 -3.88
N ASP A 28 11.88 10.47 -3.70
CA ASP A 28 12.68 11.05 -4.77
C ASP A 28 13.14 10.01 -5.79
N VAL A 29 13.50 8.81 -5.32
CA VAL A 29 13.93 7.68 -6.16
C VAL A 29 12.77 7.15 -7.01
N VAL A 30 11.55 7.13 -6.47
CA VAL A 30 10.32 6.73 -7.21
C VAL A 30 9.93 7.82 -8.21
N ALA A 31 9.89 9.07 -7.76
CA ALA A 31 9.55 10.22 -8.59
C ALA A 31 10.49 10.36 -9.79
N GLU A 32 11.79 10.18 -9.58
CA GLU A 32 12.78 10.24 -10.65
C GLU A 32 12.60 9.13 -11.69
N ALA A 33 12.25 7.91 -11.26
CA ALA A 33 12.01 6.79 -12.17
C ALA A 33 10.79 7.03 -13.07
N LEU A 34 9.74 7.62 -12.49
CA LEU A 34 8.55 8.03 -13.24
C LEU A 34 8.87 9.17 -14.22
N ARG A 35 9.55 10.22 -13.74
CA ARG A 35 9.90 11.40 -14.53
C ARG A 35 10.83 11.09 -15.71
N SER A 36 11.81 10.22 -15.50
CA SER A 36 12.80 9.85 -16.52
C SER A 36 12.31 8.76 -17.48
N GLY A 37 11.22 8.04 -17.13
CA GLY A 37 10.80 6.83 -17.84
C GLY A 37 11.75 5.63 -17.64
N ASN A 38 12.82 5.78 -16.85
CA ASN A 38 13.72 4.69 -16.50
C ASN A 38 13.10 3.86 -15.36
N HIS A 39 12.10 3.07 -15.73
CA HIS A 39 11.30 2.31 -14.78
C HIS A 39 12.11 1.20 -14.09
N LYS A 40 11.89 1.05 -12.79
CA LYS A 40 12.57 0.06 -11.95
C LYS A 40 11.62 -0.49 -10.91
N ASP A 41 12.02 -1.60 -10.29
CA ASP A 41 11.27 -2.12 -9.16
C ASP A 41 11.56 -1.32 -7.90
N VAL A 42 10.50 -0.99 -7.15
CA VAL A 42 10.55 -0.22 -5.92
C VAL A 42 9.76 -0.94 -4.83
N VAL A 43 10.18 -0.73 -3.58
CA VAL A 43 9.51 -1.25 -2.39
C VAL A 43 8.62 -0.16 -1.81
N LEU A 44 7.34 -0.43 -1.65
CA LEU A 44 6.35 0.50 -1.09
C LEU A 44 5.49 -0.22 -0.05
N VAL A 45 4.74 0.54 0.74
CA VAL A 45 3.85 -0.03 1.76
C VAL A 45 2.48 0.63 1.73
N ARG A 46 1.44 -0.13 2.11
CA ARG A 46 0.12 0.42 2.46
C ARG A 46 -0.42 -0.28 3.70
N GLY A 47 -1.33 0.38 4.41
CA GLY A 47 -2.17 -0.29 5.40
C GLY A 47 -3.43 -0.88 4.74
N GLY A 48 -4.00 -1.91 5.33
CA GLY A 48 -5.20 -2.55 4.80
C GLY A 48 -5.86 -3.53 5.77
N SER A 49 -6.99 -4.08 5.34
CA SER A 49 -7.61 -5.20 6.06
C SER A 49 -6.76 -6.46 5.88
N ALA A 50 -6.85 -7.42 6.82
CA ALA A 50 -6.16 -8.69 6.68
C ALA A 50 -6.59 -9.44 5.41
N THR A 51 -7.90 -9.41 5.08
CA THR A 51 -8.46 -10.02 3.87
C THR A 51 -7.93 -9.38 2.60
N GLY A 52 -7.90 -8.05 2.51
CA GLY A 52 -7.40 -7.32 1.35
C GLY A 52 -5.90 -7.54 1.13
N CYS A 53 -5.12 -7.54 2.21
CA CYS A 53 -3.68 -7.83 2.13
C CYS A 53 -3.44 -9.29 1.69
N ALA A 54 -4.18 -10.25 2.24
CA ALA A 54 -4.07 -11.66 1.84
C ALA A 54 -4.49 -11.87 0.37
N ALA A 55 -5.53 -11.19 -0.10
CA ALA A 55 -5.96 -11.24 -1.50
C ALA A 55 -4.84 -10.74 -2.45
N ALA A 56 -4.21 -9.61 -2.13
CA ALA A 56 -3.09 -9.08 -2.90
C ALA A 56 -1.90 -10.05 -2.96
N VAL A 57 -1.54 -10.65 -1.81
CA VAL A 57 -0.48 -11.66 -1.73
C VAL A 57 -0.81 -12.88 -2.59
N ASN A 58 -2.01 -13.44 -2.44
CA ASN A 58 -2.42 -14.66 -3.16
C ASN A 58 -2.52 -14.45 -4.67
N ALA A 59 -3.00 -13.28 -5.11
CA ALA A 59 -3.13 -12.94 -6.52
C ALA A 59 -1.81 -12.44 -7.14
N SER A 60 -0.79 -12.16 -6.33
CA SER A 60 0.43 -11.46 -6.75
C SER A 60 0.13 -10.16 -7.50
N SER A 61 -0.87 -9.41 -7.02
CA SER A 61 -1.35 -8.17 -7.62
C SER A 61 -1.70 -7.12 -6.57
N ALA A 62 -1.69 -5.86 -6.96
CA ALA A 62 -1.83 -4.73 -6.04
C ALA A 62 -3.18 -4.67 -5.29
N GLY A 63 -4.26 -5.15 -5.91
CA GLY A 63 -5.62 -5.09 -5.38
C GLY A 63 -6.29 -6.45 -5.19
N GLY A 64 -5.60 -7.56 -5.44
CA GLY A 64 -6.17 -8.92 -5.31
C GLY A 64 -6.94 -9.42 -6.54
N GLU A 65 -6.92 -8.68 -7.66
CA GLU A 65 -7.44 -9.14 -8.94
C GLU A 65 -6.40 -10.01 -9.69
N PRO A 66 -6.77 -10.82 -10.70
CA PRO A 66 -5.79 -11.57 -11.49
C PRO A 66 -4.70 -10.65 -12.06
N ALA A 67 -3.43 -10.94 -11.76
CA ALA A 67 -2.30 -10.13 -12.18
C ALA A 67 -2.21 -10.01 -13.71
N ASN A 68 -2.00 -8.79 -14.21
CA ASN A 68 -1.91 -8.50 -15.63
C ASN A 68 -0.62 -7.72 -15.96
N VAL A 69 0.37 -8.42 -16.52
CA VAL A 69 1.66 -7.80 -16.91
C VAL A 69 1.55 -6.73 -17.99
N ASN A 70 0.45 -6.72 -18.75
CA ASN A 70 0.17 -5.77 -19.81
C ASN A 70 -0.66 -4.57 -19.33
N CYS A 71 -1.03 -4.50 -18.04
CA CYS A 71 -1.69 -3.31 -17.53
C CYS A 71 -0.72 -2.11 -17.53
N GLY A 72 -1.22 -0.91 -17.77
CA GLY A 72 -0.45 0.32 -17.60
C GLY A 72 -0.50 0.84 -16.17
N ALA A 73 0.01 2.06 -15.99
CA ALA A 73 -0.39 2.90 -14.86
C ALA A 73 -1.86 3.34 -15.01
N PRO A 74 -2.53 3.74 -13.92
CA PRO A 74 -3.85 4.36 -14.00
C PRO A 74 -3.83 5.60 -14.90
N THR A 75 -4.96 5.88 -15.55
CA THR A 75 -5.14 7.11 -16.30
C THR A 75 -5.16 8.33 -15.38
N LEU A 76 -4.87 9.51 -15.93
CA LEU A 76 -5.00 10.77 -15.19
C LEU A 76 -6.43 10.96 -14.64
N GLN A 77 -7.45 10.55 -15.39
CA GLN A 77 -8.83 10.61 -14.95
C GLN A 77 -9.10 9.71 -13.74
N GLN A 78 -8.57 8.48 -13.73
CA GLN A 78 -8.67 7.58 -12.58
C GLN A 78 -7.95 8.14 -11.36
N MET A 79 -6.75 8.69 -11.54
CA MET A 79 -6.02 9.35 -10.46
C MET A 79 -6.80 10.54 -9.88
N ILE A 80 -7.37 11.41 -10.73
CA ILE A 80 -8.20 12.53 -10.29
C ILE A 80 -9.44 12.02 -9.55
N SER A 81 -10.07 10.93 -10.00
CA SER A 81 -11.23 10.35 -9.30
C SER A 81 -10.88 9.79 -7.91
N GLN A 82 -9.64 9.32 -7.73
CA GLN A 82 -9.12 8.82 -6.45
C GLN A 82 -8.80 9.98 -5.50
N VAL A 83 -7.96 10.93 -5.93
CA VAL A 83 -7.40 12.01 -5.08
C VAL A 83 -8.29 13.24 -4.99
N GLY A 84 -8.97 13.60 -6.08
CA GLY A 84 -9.79 14.81 -6.20
C GLY A 84 -11.18 14.72 -5.56
N GLY A 85 -11.55 13.58 -4.97
CA GLY A 85 -12.85 13.33 -4.36
C GLY A 85 -13.98 13.06 -5.37
N SER A 86 -15.19 12.88 -4.84
CA SER A 86 -16.36 12.54 -5.65
C SER A 86 -16.74 13.69 -6.60
N GLN A 87 -16.58 13.47 -7.91
CA GLN A 87 -17.09 14.38 -8.94
C GLN A 87 -18.50 13.94 -9.39
N PRO A 88 -19.47 14.86 -9.52
CA PRO A 88 -20.81 14.51 -9.99
C PRO A 88 -20.77 13.79 -11.35
N GLY A 89 -21.33 12.58 -11.41
CA GLY A 89 -21.41 11.78 -12.63
C GLY A 89 -20.16 10.96 -12.97
N ILE A 90 -19.10 11.01 -12.17
CA ILE A 90 -17.92 10.16 -12.32
C ILE A 90 -17.89 9.14 -11.18
N PRO A 91 -18.07 7.83 -11.45
CA PRO A 91 -17.92 6.81 -10.44
C PRO A 91 -16.53 6.90 -9.79
N GLN A 92 -16.49 6.94 -8.46
CA GLN A 92 -15.23 6.88 -7.75
C GLN A 92 -14.69 5.45 -7.83
N GLU A 93 -13.64 5.25 -8.62
CA GLU A 93 -12.93 3.98 -8.66
C GLU A 93 -11.89 3.99 -7.55
N LYS A 94 -12.09 3.13 -6.54
CA LYS A 94 -11.11 2.98 -5.47
C LYS A 94 -9.96 2.09 -5.94
N LEU A 95 -8.81 2.71 -6.16
CA LEU A 95 -7.59 2.04 -6.59
C LEU A 95 -6.64 1.80 -5.41
N PRO A 96 -5.79 0.75 -5.47
CA PRO A 96 -4.70 0.60 -4.53
C PRO A 96 -3.77 1.81 -4.55
N GLU A 97 -3.48 2.33 -3.36
CA GLU A 97 -2.52 3.39 -3.15
C GLU A 97 -1.50 2.94 -2.10
N PHE A 98 -0.23 3.10 -2.43
CA PHE A 98 0.91 2.79 -1.58
C PHE A 98 1.69 4.06 -1.27
N THR A 99 2.52 4.03 -0.25
CA THR A 99 3.37 5.16 0.12
C THR A 99 4.82 4.71 0.29
N SER A 100 5.72 5.64 0.01
CA SER A 100 7.13 5.56 0.39
C SER A 100 7.41 6.03 1.82
N VAL A 101 6.36 6.43 2.56
CA VAL A 101 6.44 6.96 3.93
C VAL A 101 5.57 6.09 4.86
N PRO A 102 6.12 5.01 5.44
CA PRO A 102 5.43 4.07 6.31
C PRO A 102 4.55 4.69 7.39
N ALA A 103 4.95 5.83 7.97
CA ALA A 103 4.14 6.54 8.95
C ALA A 103 2.72 6.84 8.44
N ASN A 104 2.55 7.18 7.15
CA ASN A 104 1.26 7.48 6.53
C ASN A 104 0.36 6.25 6.39
N ALA A 105 0.97 5.06 6.27
CA ALA A 105 0.25 3.79 6.18
C ALA A 105 -0.30 3.30 7.54
N THR A 106 0.28 3.75 8.65
CA THR A 106 -0.03 3.27 10.02
C THR A 106 -1.52 3.38 10.36
N LYS A 107 -2.16 4.52 10.08
CA LYS A 107 -3.58 4.74 10.38
C LYS A 107 -4.48 3.69 9.70
N TRP A 108 -4.11 3.24 8.51
CA TRP A 108 -4.84 2.24 7.74
C TRP A 108 -4.47 0.82 8.16
N ALA A 109 -3.23 0.60 8.64
CA ALA A 109 -2.76 -0.70 9.08
C ALA A 109 -3.47 -1.20 10.34
N ARG A 110 -4.02 -0.29 11.15
CA ARG A 110 -4.92 -0.63 12.26
C ARG A 110 -6.14 -1.46 11.87
N ARG A 111 -6.47 -1.55 10.57
CA ARG A 111 -7.56 -2.39 10.04
C ARG A 111 -7.19 -3.88 9.88
N GLY A 112 -5.91 -4.24 10.02
CA GLY A 112 -5.47 -5.62 9.89
C GLY A 112 -3.97 -5.78 9.73
N GLY A 113 -3.31 -4.86 9.04
CA GLY A 113 -1.85 -4.76 9.04
C GLY A 113 -1.30 -3.98 7.85
N TRP A 114 0.00 -4.15 7.61
CA TRP A 114 0.72 -3.56 6.49
C TRP A 114 0.87 -4.56 5.36
N LEU A 115 0.68 -4.09 4.13
CA LEU A 115 1.08 -4.79 2.91
C LEU A 115 2.32 -4.11 2.36
N VAL A 116 3.46 -4.80 2.44
CA VAL A 116 4.72 -4.39 1.82
C VAL A 116 4.79 -5.03 0.45
N VAL A 117 5.07 -4.24 -0.57
CA VAL A 117 5.12 -4.72 -1.96
C VAL A 117 6.39 -4.30 -2.65
N LYS A 118 6.85 -5.14 -3.59
CA LYS A 118 7.78 -4.75 -4.63
C LYS A 118 7.03 -4.67 -5.95
N ILE A 119 7.03 -3.50 -6.58
CA ILE A 119 6.28 -3.22 -7.81
C ILE A 119 7.16 -2.41 -8.78
N ASN A 120 6.99 -2.64 -10.09
CA ASN A 120 7.68 -1.84 -11.09
C ASN A 120 7.02 -0.46 -11.25
N THR A 121 7.82 0.61 -11.30
CA THR A 121 7.29 1.99 -11.40
C THR A 121 6.48 2.25 -12.65
N ARG A 122 6.57 1.42 -13.70
CA ARG A 122 5.73 1.55 -14.91
C ARG A 122 4.23 1.42 -14.65
N TYR A 123 3.85 0.84 -13.50
CA TYR A 123 2.46 0.64 -13.08
C TYR A 123 1.93 1.76 -12.17
N LEU A 124 2.78 2.73 -11.81
CA LEU A 124 2.47 3.75 -10.82
C LEU A 124 2.14 5.08 -11.48
N ILE A 125 1.22 5.83 -10.86
CA ILE A 125 1.05 7.27 -11.03
C ILE A 125 1.11 7.94 -9.65
N ALA A 126 1.55 9.20 -9.61
CA ALA A 126 1.53 9.98 -8.37
C ALA A 126 0.09 10.09 -7.83
N GLY A 127 -0.08 9.80 -6.54
CA GLY A 127 -1.34 9.92 -5.81
C GLY A 127 -1.35 11.16 -4.93
N ASP A 128 -1.79 11.01 -3.67
CA ASP A 128 -1.81 12.11 -2.72
C ASP A 128 -0.39 12.60 -2.41
N ALA A 129 -0.09 13.81 -2.86
CA ALA A 129 1.20 14.46 -2.64
C ALA A 129 1.49 14.69 -1.14
N GLY A 130 0.46 14.90 -0.32
CA GLY A 130 0.59 15.06 1.13
C GLY A 130 1.00 13.75 1.83
N GLU A 131 0.66 12.60 1.24
CA GLU A 131 0.96 11.28 1.79
C GLU A 131 2.12 10.57 1.08
N SER A 132 2.76 11.22 0.11
CA SER A 132 3.74 10.58 -0.80
C SER A 132 3.15 9.31 -1.45
N GLY A 133 1.91 9.43 -1.89
CA GLY A 133 1.08 8.35 -2.43
C GLY A 133 1.44 7.97 -3.86
N TRP A 134 1.30 6.68 -4.16
CA TRP A 134 1.54 6.07 -5.47
C TRP A 134 0.38 5.12 -5.79
N ILE A 135 -0.39 5.44 -6.81
CA ILE A 135 -1.60 4.71 -7.20
C ILE A 135 -1.26 3.74 -8.32
N CYS A 136 -1.85 2.55 -8.30
CA CYS A 136 -1.81 1.60 -9.41
C CYS A 136 -3.17 0.93 -9.65
N LEU A 137 -3.30 0.20 -10.76
CA LEU A 137 -4.49 -0.61 -11.02
C LEU A 137 -4.54 -1.83 -10.10
N LYS A 138 -5.75 -2.33 -9.81
CA LYS A 138 -5.96 -3.52 -8.94
C LYS A 138 -5.26 -4.77 -9.45
N ASN A 139 -5.16 -4.93 -10.76
CA ASN A 139 -4.50 -6.04 -11.42
C ASN A 139 -2.99 -5.81 -11.69
N ALA A 140 -2.41 -4.70 -11.22
CA ALA A 140 -0.99 -4.44 -11.40
C ALA A 140 -0.14 -5.53 -10.73
N PRO A 141 0.75 -6.20 -11.46
CA PRO A 141 1.50 -7.34 -10.92
C PRO A 141 2.53 -6.86 -9.91
N LEU A 142 2.66 -7.65 -8.85
CA LEU A 142 3.67 -7.45 -7.82
C LEU A 142 4.83 -8.42 -8.08
N VAL A 143 6.06 -7.92 -7.99
CA VAL A 143 7.27 -8.77 -7.98
C VAL A 143 7.34 -9.54 -6.67
N PHE A 144 6.86 -8.93 -5.59
CA PHE A 144 6.77 -9.51 -4.27
C PHE A 144 5.67 -8.80 -3.47
N ALA A 145 5.03 -9.54 -2.57
CA ALA A 145 4.06 -9.01 -1.62
C ALA A 145 4.21 -9.74 -0.28
N GLN A 146 4.21 -9.00 0.82
CA GLN A 146 4.22 -9.55 2.16
C GLN A 146 3.21 -8.81 3.03
N PHE A 147 2.37 -9.58 3.70
CA PHE A 147 1.48 -9.09 4.74
C PHE A 147 2.19 -9.16 6.09
N LEU A 148 2.18 -8.05 6.82
CA LEU A 148 2.64 -7.91 8.19
C LEU A 148 1.41 -7.61 9.06
N PRO A 149 0.89 -8.57 9.84
CA PRO A 149 -0.30 -8.36 10.64
C PRO A 149 -0.06 -7.28 11.72
N HIS A 150 -1.11 -6.49 11.98
CA HIS A 150 -1.10 -5.55 13.10
C HIS A 150 -1.09 -6.32 14.42
N PRO A 151 -0.30 -5.92 15.44
CA PRO A 151 -0.28 -6.61 16.74
C PRO A 151 -1.62 -6.50 17.48
N GLU A 152 -2.30 -5.36 17.34
CA GLU A 152 -3.60 -5.07 17.97
C GLU A 152 -4.55 -4.43 16.95
N PRO A 153 -5.13 -5.20 16.01
CA PRO A 153 -6.03 -4.64 15.00
C PRO A 153 -7.34 -4.15 15.63
N LEU A 154 -7.90 -3.07 15.11
CA LEU A 154 -9.21 -2.56 15.54
C LEU A 154 -10.29 -3.60 15.26
N THR A 155 -11.13 -3.88 16.26
CA THR A 155 -12.27 -4.79 16.10
C THR A 155 -13.46 -4.04 15.50
N ALA A 156 -14.35 -4.76 14.81
CA ALA A 156 -15.49 -4.17 14.09
C ALA A 156 -16.51 -3.44 15.01
N GLU A 157 -16.44 -3.61 16.33
CA GLU A 157 -17.28 -2.86 17.29
C GLU A 157 -16.73 -1.47 17.63
N GLU A 158 -15.42 -1.25 17.48
CA GLU A 158 -14.77 0.04 17.78
C GLU A 158 -14.67 0.96 16.55
N GLY A 159 -14.91 0.41 15.36
CA GLY A 159 -14.94 1.14 14.11
C GLY A 159 -16.32 1.04 13.47
N LYS A 160 -17.07 2.15 13.41
CA LYS A 160 -18.06 2.37 12.35
C LYS A 160 -17.48 1.75 11.08
N ALA A 161 -18.21 0.81 10.46
CA ALA A 161 -17.79 0.09 9.25
C ALA A 161 -16.90 1.01 8.43
N PHE A 162 -15.59 0.71 8.37
CA PHE A 162 -14.61 1.61 7.80
C PHE A 162 -15.05 1.91 6.38
N LEU A 163 -15.77 3.02 6.18
CA LEU A 163 -16.21 3.44 4.87
C LEU A 163 -14.94 3.52 4.02
N ASN A 164 -14.95 2.85 2.87
CA ASN A 164 -13.80 2.67 2.00
C ASN A 164 -12.75 1.65 2.53
N ALA A 165 -13.18 0.53 3.10
CA ALA A 165 -12.32 -0.65 3.30
C ALA A 165 -12.15 -1.38 1.96
N ASP A 166 -10.91 -1.37 1.46
CA ASP A 166 -10.41 -1.96 0.20
C ASP A 166 -11.09 -1.54 -1.11
#